data_AF-A0A1G0QQ10-F1
#
_entry.id   AF-A0A1G0QQ10-F1
#
_cell.length_a   1.000
_cell.length_b   1.000
_cell.length_c   1.000
_cell.angle_alpha   90.00
_cell.angle_beta   90.00
_cell.angle_gamma   90.00
#
_symmetry.space_group_name_H-M   'P 1'
#
loop_
_entity.id
_entity.type
_entity.pdbx_description
1 polymer ?
#
loop_
_entity_poly.entity_id
_entity_poly.type
_entity_poly.pdbx_seq_one_letter_code
_entity_poly.pdbx_strand_id
1 'polypeptide(L)'
;MLAEKFTSIFREEHRQVRDLLLALIQAFKTRDKVNIKLMLQKLAIVAGPHFRYEEESIYPELNAFFTKEYVEKLLGDHDMAIVFAKELVTLSGKEDLTDEDIQKAVCILQSIMPHVSDCDGLSILIETLPQEKIQRALDARDRARERGLNLIDWADNERKRPVPDGIIF
;
A
#
# COMPACT_ATOMS: atom_id res chain seq x y z
N MET A 1 19.90 5.02 15.82
CA MET A 1 20.05 6.19 14.92
C MET A 1 18.74 6.42 14.16
N LEU A 2 18.48 7.61 13.59
CA LEU A 2 17.19 7.91 12.90
C LEU A 2 16.92 6.97 11.72
N ALA A 3 17.95 6.65 10.93
CA ALA A 3 17.87 5.69 9.83
C ALA A 3 17.40 4.30 10.29
N GLU A 4 18.01 3.76 11.34
CA GLU A 4 17.62 2.45 11.90
C GLU A 4 16.17 2.46 12.40
N LYS A 5 15.74 3.55 13.05
CA LYS A 5 14.35 3.71 13.49
C LYS A 5 13.42 3.69 12.28
N PHE A 6 13.74 4.45 11.23
CA PHE A 6 12.95 4.50 10.02
C PHE A 6 12.87 3.12 9.35
N THR A 7 14.01 2.48 9.05
CA THR A 7 14.03 1.16 8.39
C THR A 7 13.28 0.12 9.19
N SER A 8 13.41 0.11 10.53
CA SER A 8 12.69 -0.83 11.37
C SER A 8 11.18 -0.63 11.28
N ILE A 9 10.71 0.62 11.27
CA ILE A 9 9.28 0.95 11.15
C ILE A 9 8.77 0.55 9.76
N PHE A 10 9.48 0.98 8.72
CA PHE A 10 9.11 0.76 7.32
C PHE A 10 8.97 -0.73 7.01
N ARG A 11 9.96 -1.53 7.43
CA ARG A 11 9.95 -2.99 7.30
C ARG A 11 8.80 -3.64 8.06
N GLU A 12 8.48 -3.15 9.26
CA GLU A 12 7.39 -3.71 10.05
C GLU A 12 6.02 -3.41 9.42
N GLU A 13 5.84 -2.22 8.86
CA GLU A 13 4.62 -1.88 8.11
C GLU A 13 4.47 -2.76 6.87
N HIS A 14 5.55 -3.01 6.12
CA HIS A 14 5.52 -3.95 4.99
C HIS A 14 5.19 -5.39 5.40
N ARG A 15 5.74 -5.88 6.52
CA ARG A 15 5.40 -7.21 7.05
C ARG A 15 3.92 -7.28 7.42
N GLN A 16 3.40 -6.24 8.06
CA GLN A 16 1.99 -6.16 8.41
C GLN A 16 1.10 -6.20 7.15
N VAL A 17 1.45 -5.44 6.11
CA VAL A 17 0.74 -5.46 4.82
C VAL A 17 0.79 -6.85 4.20
N ARG A 18 1.97 -7.48 4.10
CA ARG A 18 2.15 -8.84 3.59
C ARG A 18 1.26 -9.84 4.34
N ASP A 19 1.26 -9.81 5.67
CA ASP A 19 0.51 -10.76 6.48
C ASP A 19 -1.00 -10.60 6.29
N LEU A 20 -1.47 -9.36 6.14
CA LEU A 20 -2.87 -9.06 5.80
C LEU A 20 -3.24 -9.55 4.39
N LEU A 21 -2.36 -9.38 3.39
CA LEU A 21 -2.58 -9.89 2.03
C LEU A 21 -2.67 -11.43 2.01
N LEU A 22 -1.79 -12.11 2.73
CA LEU A 22 -1.83 -13.58 2.87
C LEU A 22 -3.10 -14.05 3.59
N ALA A 23 -3.50 -13.36 4.65
CA ALA A 23 -4.75 -13.63 5.37
C ALA A 23 -5.98 -13.42 4.46
N LEU A 24 -5.98 -12.38 3.63
CA LEU A 24 -7.04 -12.13 2.65
C LEU A 24 -7.13 -13.25 1.61
N ILE A 25 -5.99 -13.69 1.06
CA ILE A 25 -5.94 -14.81 0.11
C ILE A 25 -6.61 -16.04 0.74
N GLN A 26 -6.27 -16.35 1.99
CA GLN A 26 -6.85 -17.48 2.69
C GLN A 26 -8.37 -17.30 2.93
N ALA A 27 -8.79 -16.11 3.36
CA ALA A 27 -10.20 -15.81 3.63
C ALA A 27 -11.07 -15.91 2.36
N PHE A 28 -10.57 -15.43 1.21
CA PHE A 28 -11.23 -15.61 -0.08
C PHE A 28 -11.34 -17.08 -0.48
N LYS A 29 -10.25 -17.85 -0.34
CA LYS A 29 -10.26 -19.29 -0.64
C LYS A 29 -11.26 -20.09 0.19
N THR A 30 -11.47 -19.69 1.45
CA THR A 30 -12.46 -20.33 2.35
C THR A 30 -13.84 -19.68 2.29
N ARG A 31 -14.06 -18.67 1.43
CA ARG A 31 -15.29 -17.87 1.34
C ARG A 31 -15.72 -17.27 2.69
N ASP A 32 -14.76 -16.98 3.56
CA ASP A 32 -15.02 -16.42 4.88
C ASP A 32 -15.29 -14.92 4.78
N LYS A 33 -16.54 -14.56 4.51
CA LYS A 33 -16.96 -13.17 4.30
C LYS A 33 -16.70 -12.27 5.49
N VAL A 34 -16.76 -12.80 6.72
CA VAL A 34 -16.48 -12.02 7.93
C VAL A 34 -15.01 -11.64 7.95
N ASN A 35 -14.13 -12.62 7.74
CA ASN A 35 -12.69 -12.36 7.72
C ASN A 35 -12.25 -11.54 6.49
N ILE A 36 -12.86 -11.72 5.31
CA ILE A 36 -12.59 -10.87 4.14
C ILE A 36 -12.82 -9.40 4.50
N LYS A 37 -14.01 -9.07 5.02
CA LYS A 37 -14.35 -7.68 5.36
C LYS A 37 -13.42 -7.11 6.44
N LEU A 38 -13.15 -7.88 7.49
CA LEU A 38 -12.27 -7.47 8.58
C LEU A 38 -10.84 -7.20 8.08
N MET A 39 -10.28 -8.08 7.25
CA MET A 39 -8.93 -7.92 6.75
C MET A 39 -8.81 -6.80 5.72
N LEU A 40 -9.82 -6.58 4.86
CA LEU A 40 -9.85 -5.44 3.94
C LEU A 40 -9.85 -4.11 4.70
N GLN A 41 -10.65 -4.00 5.77
CA GLN A 41 -10.66 -2.81 6.62
C GLN A 41 -9.31 -2.56 7.27
N LYS A 42 -8.70 -3.60 7.85
CA LYS A 42 -7.36 -3.50 8.46
C LYS A 42 -6.29 -3.10 7.43
N LEU A 43 -6.32 -3.70 6.25
CA LEU A 43 -5.40 -3.38 5.17
C LEU A 43 -5.55 -1.92 4.74
N ALA A 44 -6.77 -1.43 4.55
CA ALA A 44 -7.01 -0.04 4.18
C ALA A 44 -6.53 0.96 5.26
N ILE A 45 -6.70 0.63 6.55
CA ILE A 45 -6.21 1.44 7.66
C ILE A 45 -4.68 1.50 7.71
N VAL A 46 -3.99 0.39 7.43
CA VAL A 46 -2.52 0.33 7.46
C VAL A 46 -1.91 0.97 6.21
N ALA A 47 -2.44 0.64 5.03
CA ALA A 47 -1.90 1.09 3.75
C ALA A 47 -2.11 2.59 3.50
N GLY A 48 -3.21 3.18 3.98
CA GLY A 48 -3.52 4.60 3.72
C GLY A 48 -2.43 5.56 4.19
N PRO A 49 -2.09 5.58 5.50
CA PRO A 49 -0.99 6.38 5.99
C PRO A 49 0.35 6.03 5.35
N HIS A 50 0.59 4.74 5.09
CA HIS A 50 1.84 4.24 4.49
C HIS A 50 2.09 4.84 3.10
N PHE A 51 1.16 4.63 2.17
CA PHE A 51 1.24 5.17 0.81
C PHE A 51 1.38 6.68 0.83
N ARG A 52 0.64 7.35 1.72
CA ARG A 52 0.67 8.80 1.82
C ARG A 52 2.07 9.33 2.13
N TYR A 53 2.74 8.83 3.18
CA TYR A 53 4.05 9.37 3.52
C TYR A 53 5.12 8.96 2.50
N GLU A 54 4.99 7.79 1.87
CA GLU A 54 5.88 7.40 0.77
C GLU A 54 5.78 8.40 -0.38
N GLU A 55 4.58 8.66 -0.88
CA GLU A 55 4.34 9.58 -1.99
C GLU A 55 4.72 11.03 -1.64
N GLU A 56 4.40 11.48 -0.43
CA GLU A 56 4.61 12.88 -0.02
C GLU A 56 6.05 13.19 0.38
N SER A 57 6.82 12.20 0.84
CA SER A 57 8.11 12.47 1.51
C SER A 57 9.27 11.55 1.15
N ILE A 58 9.02 10.33 0.64
CA ILE A 58 10.08 9.39 0.29
C ILE A 58 10.37 9.41 -1.20
N TYR A 59 9.35 9.16 -2.02
CA TYR A 59 9.48 9.12 -3.47
C TYR A 59 10.08 10.40 -4.09
N PRO A 60 9.81 11.62 -3.58
CA PRO A 60 10.51 12.81 -4.04
C PRO A 60 12.03 12.73 -3.86
N GLU A 61 12.50 12.15 -2.76
CA GLU A 61 13.94 12.04 -2.42
C GLU A 61 14.65 10.96 -3.24
N LEU A 62 13.91 9.98 -3.76
CA LEU A 62 14.44 8.92 -4.61
C LEU A 62 14.92 9.42 -5.98
N ASN A 63 14.47 10.59 -6.44
CA ASN A 63 14.97 11.23 -7.67
C ASN A 63 16.47 11.55 -7.64
N ALA A 64 17.11 11.54 -6.46
CA ALA A 64 18.55 11.66 -6.34
C ALA A 64 19.32 10.40 -6.75
N PHE A 65 18.66 9.24 -6.75
CA PHE A 65 19.28 7.93 -7.00
C PHE A 65 18.72 7.23 -8.25
N PHE A 66 17.45 7.48 -8.54
CA PHE A 66 16.72 6.83 -9.63
C PHE A 66 16.25 7.84 -10.67
N THR A 67 15.93 7.32 -11.85
CA THR A 67 15.32 8.13 -12.89
C THR A 67 13.87 8.48 -12.53
N LYS A 68 13.35 9.54 -13.14
CA LYS A 68 11.96 9.94 -12.95
C LYS A 68 10.97 8.85 -13.36
N GLU A 69 11.31 8.07 -14.38
CA GLU A 69 10.50 6.96 -14.88
C GLU A 69 10.37 5.85 -13.83
N TYR A 70 11.44 5.58 -13.06
CA TYR A 70 11.38 4.62 -11.97
C TYR A 70 10.48 5.11 -10.83
N VAL A 71 10.60 6.38 -10.44
CA VAL A 71 9.71 6.97 -9.42
C VAL A 71 8.25 6.98 -9.89
N GLU A 72 8.01 7.28 -11.17
CA GLU A 72 6.68 7.20 -11.77
C GLU A 72 6.14 5.77 -11.79
N LYS A 73 6.99 4.76 -11.99
CA LYS A 73 6.59 3.35 -11.85
C LYS A 73 6.11 3.05 -10.42
N LEU A 74 6.83 3.51 -9.39
CA LEU A 74 6.41 3.30 -7.99
C LEU A 74 5.04 3.94 -7.71
N LEU A 75 4.81 5.16 -8.23
CA LEU A 75 3.51 5.82 -8.16
C LEU A 75 2.42 5.03 -8.91
N GLY A 76 2.75 4.47 -10.07
CA GLY A 76 1.86 3.59 -10.82
C GLY A 76 1.53 2.29 -10.09
N ASP A 77 2.48 1.72 -9.34
CA ASP A 77 2.22 0.55 -8.50
C ASP A 77 1.21 0.89 -7.39
N HIS A 78 1.29 2.09 -6.78
CA HIS A 78 0.27 2.60 -5.84
C HIS A 78 -1.10 2.81 -6.50
N ASP A 79 -1.12 3.39 -7.70
CA ASP A 79 -2.35 3.58 -8.46
C ASP A 79 -3.09 2.25 -8.65
N MET A 80 -2.35 1.23 -9.10
CA MET A 80 -2.88 -0.12 -9.31
C MET A 80 -3.34 -0.77 -8.01
N ALA A 81 -2.58 -0.65 -6.93
CA ALA A 81 -2.96 -1.18 -5.62
C ALA A 81 -4.26 -0.54 -5.09
N ILE A 82 -4.47 0.75 -5.33
CA ILE A 82 -5.72 1.45 -4.95
C ILE A 82 -6.90 0.95 -5.79
N VAL A 83 -6.74 0.81 -7.11
CA VAL A 83 -7.78 0.25 -7.99
C VAL A 83 -8.18 -1.15 -7.52
N PHE A 84 -7.19 -1.99 -7.24
CA PHE A 84 -7.39 -3.34 -6.72
C PHE A 84 -8.06 -3.37 -5.36
N ALA A 85 -7.73 -2.45 -4.44
CA ALA A 85 -8.42 -2.34 -3.16
C ALA A 85 -9.93 -2.06 -3.34
N LYS A 86 -10.28 -1.14 -4.23
CA LYS A 86 -11.69 -0.83 -4.56
C LYS A 86 -12.41 -2.02 -5.18
N GLU A 87 -11.73 -2.77 -6.04
CA GLU A 87 -12.27 -3.98 -6.64
C GLU A 87 -12.51 -5.10 -5.62
N LEU A 88 -11.56 -5.32 -4.71
CA LEU A 88 -11.73 -6.31 -3.62
C LEU A 88 -12.88 -5.94 -2.69
N VAL A 89 -13.07 -4.64 -2.39
CA VAL A 89 -14.25 -4.16 -1.65
C VAL A 89 -15.54 -4.50 -2.40
N THR A 90 -15.57 -4.27 -3.71
CA THR A 90 -16.73 -4.60 -4.57
C THR A 90 -17.03 -6.09 -4.55
N LEU A 91 -16.01 -6.95 -4.71
CA LEU A 91 -16.16 -8.41 -4.63
C LEU A 91 -16.68 -8.84 -3.25
N SER A 92 -16.15 -8.27 -2.16
CA SER A 92 -16.57 -8.59 -0.79
C SER A 92 -18.02 -8.21 -0.47
N GLY A 93 -18.59 -7.31 -1.26
CA GLY A 93 -19.98 -6.85 -1.13
C GLY A 93 -21.02 -7.78 -1.77
N LYS A 94 -20.59 -8.74 -2.59
CA LYS A 94 -21.50 -9.68 -3.27
C LYS A 94 -22.23 -10.60 -2.28
N GLU A 95 -23.48 -10.94 -2.59
CA GLU A 95 -24.31 -11.84 -1.78
C GLU A 95 -23.74 -13.26 -1.73
N ASP A 96 -23.11 -13.71 -2.81
CA ASP A 96 -22.36 -14.97 -2.93
C ASP A 96 -21.07 -14.74 -3.73
N LEU A 97 -20.02 -15.50 -3.39
CA LEU A 97 -18.74 -15.45 -4.10
C LEU A 97 -18.61 -16.70 -4.97
N THR A 98 -18.57 -16.50 -6.29
CA THR A 98 -18.32 -17.59 -7.24
C THR A 98 -16.85 -18.01 -7.23
N ASP A 99 -16.54 -19.11 -7.90
CA ASP A 99 -15.15 -19.55 -8.07
C ASP A 99 -14.35 -18.55 -8.89
N GLU A 100 -14.97 -17.92 -9.91
CA GLU A 100 -14.31 -16.85 -10.68
C GLU A 100 -14.02 -15.62 -9.80
N ASP A 101 -14.94 -15.25 -8.90
CA ASP A 101 -14.73 -14.14 -7.98
C ASP A 101 -13.55 -14.39 -7.04
N ILE A 102 -13.44 -15.62 -6.53
CA ILE A 102 -12.31 -16.03 -5.67
C ILE A 102 -11.01 -16.03 -6.46
N GLN A 103 -11.00 -16.62 -7.66
CA GLN A 103 -9.82 -16.64 -8.51
C GLN A 103 -9.35 -15.22 -8.82
N LYS A 104 -10.28 -14.33 -9.18
CA LYS A 104 -9.99 -12.92 -9.44
C LYS A 104 -9.41 -12.22 -8.22
N ALA A 105 -10.04 -12.35 -7.05
CA ALA A 105 -9.55 -11.76 -5.81
C ALA A 105 -8.13 -12.26 -5.45
N VAL A 106 -7.88 -13.56 -5.58
CA VAL A 106 -6.57 -14.16 -5.32
C VAL A 106 -5.53 -13.64 -6.30
N CYS A 107 -5.83 -13.55 -7.59
CA CYS A 107 -4.92 -12.99 -8.60
C CYS A 107 -4.56 -11.53 -8.28
N ILE A 108 -5.55 -10.71 -7.90
CA ILE A 108 -5.34 -9.32 -7.46
C ILE A 108 -4.41 -9.26 -6.24
N LEU A 109 -4.67 -10.07 -5.22
CA LEU A 109 -3.84 -10.06 -4.01
C LEU A 109 -2.40 -10.51 -4.30
N GLN A 110 -2.23 -11.48 -5.21
CA GLN A 110 -0.92 -11.95 -5.64
C GLN A 110 -0.17 -10.92 -6.49
N SER A 111 -0.85 -10.09 -7.28
CA SER A 111 -0.20 -9.04 -8.08
C SER A 111 0.30 -7.86 -7.23
N ILE A 112 -0.21 -7.67 -6.02
CA ILE A 112 0.26 -6.64 -5.08
C ILE A 112 1.54 -7.08 -4.33
N MET A 113 1.75 -8.39 -4.13
CA MET A 113 2.87 -8.92 -3.33
C MET A 113 4.27 -8.48 -3.83
N PRO A 114 4.56 -8.43 -5.15
CA PRO A 114 5.83 -7.92 -5.64
C PRO A 114 6.11 -6.48 -5.19
N HIS A 115 5.12 -5.60 -5.25
CA HIS A 115 5.27 -4.21 -4.83
C HIS A 115 5.70 -4.09 -3.36
N VAL A 116 5.08 -4.86 -2.45
CA VAL A 116 5.48 -4.89 -1.02
C VAL A 116 6.95 -5.30 -0.86
N SER A 117 7.42 -6.25 -1.66
CA SER A 117 8.80 -6.74 -1.58
C SER A 117 9.80 -5.76 -2.18
N ASP A 118 9.46 -5.17 -3.34
CA ASP A 118 10.29 -4.21 -4.06
C ASP A 118 10.43 -2.90 -3.28
N CYS A 119 9.33 -2.39 -2.72
CA CYS A 119 9.36 -1.19 -1.89
C CYS A 119 10.18 -1.38 -0.62
N ASP A 120 10.16 -2.55 0.03
CA ASP A 120 11.03 -2.80 1.20
C ASP A 120 12.51 -2.64 0.86
N GLY A 121 12.91 -2.99 -0.37
CA GLY A 121 14.27 -2.80 -0.87
C GLY A 121 14.72 -1.34 -0.91
N LEU A 122 13.79 -0.38 -1.00
CA LEU A 122 14.10 1.05 -0.98
C LEU A 122 14.69 1.50 0.35
N SER A 123 14.44 0.76 1.44
CA SER A 123 14.99 1.05 2.77
C SER A 123 16.52 1.13 2.76
N ILE A 124 17.19 0.32 1.93
CA ILE A 124 18.66 0.31 1.79
C ILE A 124 19.18 1.68 1.34
N LEU A 125 18.46 2.36 0.44
CA LEU A 125 18.86 3.68 -0.06
C LEU A 125 18.42 4.78 0.90
N ILE A 126 17.24 4.64 1.50
CA ILE A 126 16.71 5.61 2.48
C ILE A 126 17.67 5.75 3.68
N GLU A 127 18.35 4.68 4.08
CA GLU A 127 19.38 4.71 5.14
C GLU A 127 20.52 5.69 4.87
N THR A 128 20.79 6.01 3.60
CA THR A 128 21.86 6.92 3.19
C THR A 128 21.42 8.38 3.15
N LEU A 129 20.12 8.66 3.30
CA LEU A 129 19.59 10.01 3.25
C LEU A 129 20.08 10.85 4.45
N PRO A 130 20.21 12.18 4.27
CA PRO A 130 20.46 13.09 5.38
C PRO A 130 19.43 12.93 6.51
N GLN A 131 19.86 13.04 7.77
CA GLN A 131 18.97 12.86 8.92
C GLN A 131 17.72 13.74 8.89
N GLU A 132 17.82 14.96 8.36
CA GLU A 132 16.69 15.88 8.17
C GLU A 132 15.61 15.30 7.23
N LYS A 133 16.02 14.57 6.19
CA LYS A 133 15.12 13.93 5.22
C LYS A 133 14.41 12.73 5.85
N ILE A 134 15.15 11.92 6.60
CA ILE A 134 14.59 10.80 7.36
C ILE A 134 13.60 11.30 8.43
N GLN A 135 13.94 12.38 9.13
CA GLN A 135 13.04 13.01 10.11
C GLN A 135 11.77 13.53 9.44
N ARG A 136 11.87 14.19 8.28
CA ARG A 136 10.69 14.62 7.51
C ARG A 136 9.78 13.45 7.13
N ALA A 137 10.33 12.31 6.75
CA ALA A 137 9.55 11.12 6.42
C ALA A 137 8.83 10.55 7.65
N LEU A 138 9.51 10.49 8.80
CA LEU A 138 8.89 10.10 10.08
C LEU A 138 7.79 11.07 10.50
N ASP A 139 8.01 12.38 10.37
CA ASP A 139 7.00 13.39 10.71
C ASP A 139 5.80 13.31 9.75
N ALA A 140 6.03 13.07 8.46
CA ALA A 140 4.97 12.87 7.47
C ALA A 140 4.14 11.63 7.79
N ARG A 141 4.79 10.53 8.17
CA ARG A 141 4.14 9.32 8.64
C ARG A 141 3.27 9.57 9.87
N ASP A 142 3.80 10.25 10.88
CA ASP A 142 3.07 10.50 12.12
C ASP A 142 1.85 11.38 11.85
N ARG A 143 1.98 12.44 11.03
CA ARG A 143 0.83 13.24 10.56
C ARG A 143 -0.21 12.41 9.80
N ALA A 144 0.24 11.52 8.91
CA ALA A 144 -0.66 10.67 8.13
C ALA A 144 -1.45 9.72 9.04
N ARG A 145 -0.81 9.17 10.08
CA ARG A 145 -1.45 8.30 11.07
C ARG A 145 -2.42 9.05 11.97
N GLU A 146 -2.05 10.24 12.45
CA GLU A 146 -2.92 11.10 13.27
C GLU A 146 -4.19 11.52 12.51
N ARG A 147 -4.07 11.75 11.21
CA ARG A 147 -5.20 12.10 10.35
C ARG A 147 -6.20 10.94 10.20
N GLY A 148 -5.74 9.70 10.30
CA GLY A 148 -6.59 8.51 10.39
C GLY A 148 -7.41 8.17 9.14
N LEU A 149 -7.04 8.70 7.97
CA LEU A 149 -7.70 8.32 6.71
C LEU A 149 -7.24 6.93 6.28
N ASN A 150 -8.21 6.07 5.94
CA ASN A 150 -7.90 4.81 5.29
C ASN A 150 -7.51 5.06 3.81
N LEU A 151 -6.98 4.02 3.16
CA LEU A 151 -6.47 4.08 1.80
C LEU A 151 -7.47 4.66 0.79
N ILE A 152 -8.74 4.22 0.83
CA ILE A 152 -9.76 4.64 -0.15
C ILE A 152 -10.17 6.09 0.12
N ASP A 153 -10.42 6.45 1.38
CA ASP A 153 -10.81 7.81 1.73
C ASP A 153 -9.71 8.83 1.39
N TRP A 154 -8.45 8.48 1.65
CA TRP A 154 -7.32 9.32 1.23
C TRP A 154 -7.22 9.42 -0.29
N ALA A 155 -7.29 8.29 -1.01
CA ALA A 155 -7.20 8.25 -2.46
C ALA A 155 -8.29 9.08 -3.16
N ASP A 156 -9.51 9.05 -2.63
CA ASP A 156 -10.67 9.70 -3.26
C ASP A 156 -10.76 11.20 -2.94
N ASN A 157 -10.25 11.64 -1.77
CA ASN A 157 -10.54 12.98 -1.26
C ASN A 157 -9.30 13.87 -1.05
N GLU A 158 -8.12 13.31 -0.77
CA GLU A 158 -6.93 14.09 -0.39
C GLU A 158 -5.69 13.82 -1.27
N ARG A 159 -5.63 12.67 -1.98
CA ARG A 159 -4.47 12.30 -2.79
C ARG A 159 -4.32 13.25 -3.97
N LYS A 160 -3.13 13.84 -4.09
CA LYS A 160 -2.80 14.81 -5.17
C LYS A 160 -2.79 14.17 -6.56
N ARG A 161 -2.47 12.87 -6.62
CA ARG A 161 -2.43 12.08 -7.84
C ARG A 161 -3.77 11.36 -8.02
N PRO A 162 -4.51 11.63 -9.11
CA PRO A 162 -5.77 10.95 -9.37
C PRO A 162 -5.53 9.45 -9.61
N VAL A 163 -6.45 8.62 -9.14
CA VAL A 163 -6.46 7.18 -9.46
C VAL A 163 -6.94 7.04 -10.91
N PRO A 164 -6.25 6.27 -11.78
CA PRO A 164 -6.70 6.05 -13.15
C PRO A 164 -8.11 5.43 -13.21
N ASP A 165 -8.89 5.84 -14.21
CA ASP A 165 -10.18 5.21 -14.52
C ASP A 165 -9.94 3.85 -15.20
N GLY A 166 -10.19 2.77 -14.46
CA GLY A 166 -10.17 1.40 -14.99
C GLY A 166 -8.82 0.68 -14.88
N ILE A 167 -8.88 -0.65 -15.06
CA ILE A 167 -7.72 -1.54 -15.06
C ILE A 167 -7.21 -1.62 -16.51
N ILE A 168 -6.04 -1.04 -16.78
CA ILE A 168 -5.33 -1.29 -18.04
C ILE A 168 -4.53 -2.58 -17.83
N PHE A 169 -4.93 -3.66 -18.52
CA PHE A 169 -4.17 -4.90 -18.63
C PHE A 169 -3.12 -4.78 -19.75
#